data_AF-A0A6Y2X0H4-F1
#
_entry.id   AF-A0A6Y2X0H4-F1
#
_cell.length_a   1.000
_cell.length_b   1.000
_cell.length_c   1.000
_cell.angle_alpha   90.00
_cell.angle_beta   90.00
_cell.angle_gamma   90.00
#
_symmetry.space_group_name_H-M   'P 1'
#
loop_
_entity.id
_entity.type
_entity.pdbx_description
1 polymer ?
#
loop_
_entity_poly.entity_id
_entity_poly.type
_entity_poly.pdbx_seq_one_letter_code
_entity_poly.pdbx_strand_id
1 'polypeptide(L)'
;MKTNFIIMGCLFFSPLALAGQDTLHYADFINEMYKESDMIKAKALELESELLRAKQTDLYFMPKVSAESKYKSDASRGDITDSKITASSLIFSTTIVDRFKEKNSRIHSAELSLLKEKESLYKSL
;
A
#
# COMPACT_ATOMS: atom_id res chain seq x y z
N MET A 1 56.22 33.33 2.71
CA MET A 1 56.37 32.10 3.53
C MET A 1 55.18 31.80 4.46
N LYS A 2 53.96 32.35 4.25
CA LYS A 2 52.78 32.04 5.10
C LYS A 2 51.78 31.07 4.47
N THR A 3 51.76 30.96 3.14
CA THR A 3 50.84 30.11 2.39
C THR A 3 51.20 28.63 2.41
N ASN A 4 52.49 28.29 2.44
CA ASN A 4 52.95 26.89 2.44
C ASN A 4 52.64 26.16 3.75
N PHE A 5 52.53 26.88 4.88
CA PHE A 5 52.23 26.28 6.19
C PHE A 5 50.76 25.87 6.34
N ILE A 6 49.84 26.58 5.68
CA ILE A 6 48.40 26.30 5.74
C ILE A 6 48.06 25.06 4.90
N ILE A 7 48.64 24.93 3.71
CA ILE A 7 48.44 23.78 2.82
C ILE A 7 48.97 22.49 3.47
N MET A 8 50.11 22.59 4.15
CA MET A 8 50.72 21.47 4.85
C MET A 8 49.87 21.06 6.07
N GLY A 9 49.26 22.01 6.79
CA GLY A 9 48.29 21.73 7.85
C GLY A 9 47.04 20.98 7.37
N CYS A 10 46.49 21.35 6.22
CA CYS A 10 45.32 20.65 5.66
C CYS A 10 45.61 19.18 5.26
N LEU A 11 46.85 18.84 4.94
CA LEU A 11 47.24 17.48 4.55
C LEU A 11 47.45 16.54 5.76
N PHE A 12 47.75 17.08 6.95
CA PHE A 12 47.99 16.26 8.15
C PHE A 12 46.73 16.00 9.00
N PHE A 13 45.63 16.73 8.80
CA PHE A 13 44.37 16.55 9.54
C PHE A 13 43.39 15.53 8.91
N SER A 14 43.78 14.82 7.84
CA SER A 14 42.90 13.86 7.17
C SER A 14 43.31 12.37 7.31
N PRO A 15 43.67 11.82 8.49
CA PRO A 15 43.69 10.37 8.66
C PRO A 15 42.30 9.80 9.01
N LEU A 16 41.25 10.63 9.08
CA LEU A 16 39.90 10.24 9.52
C LEU A 16 38.83 10.34 8.44
N ALA A 17 39.20 10.43 7.16
CA ALA A 17 38.34 9.89 6.12
C ALA A 17 38.52 8.37 6.13
N LEU A 18 38.08 7.74 7.22
CA LEU A 18 37.78 6.33 7.23
C LEU A 18 36.64 6.19 6.22
N ALA A 19 36.99 5.94 4.95
CA ALA A 19 36.07 5.38 3.99
C ALA A 19 35.73 4.01 4.59
N GLY A 20 34.73 4.01 5.48
CA GLY A 20 34.08 2.81 5.94
C GLY A 20 33.59 2.15 4.67
N GLN A 21 34.33 1.15 4.24
CA GLN A 21 33.86 0.18 3.28
C GLN A 21 32.82 -0.63 4.05
N ASP A 22 31.67 0.01 4.34
CA ASP A 22 30.45 -0.69 4.64
C ASP A 22 30.16 -1.45 3.37
N THR A 23 30.68 -2.68 3.32
CA THR A 23 30.19 -3.70 2.42
C THR A 23 28.74 -3.90 2.82
N LEU A 24 27.85 -3.05 2.28
CA LEU A 24 26.41 -3.19 2.45
C LEU A 24 26.12 -4.65 2.19
N HIS A 25 25.61 -5.37 3.19
CA HIS A 25 25.36 -6.79 3.01
C HIS A 25 24.47 -6.94 1.78
N TYR A 26 24.75 -7.92 0.93
CA TYR A 26 24.04 -8.09 -0.34
C TYR A 26 22.51 -8.07 -0.16
N ALA A 27 22.01 -8.62 0.95
CA ALA A 27 20.60 -8.56 1.32
C ALA A 27 20.08 -7.12 1.55
N ASP A 28 20.86 -6.27 2.21
CA ASP A 28 20.52 -4.87 2.47
C ASP A 28 20.51 -4.07 1.17
N PHE A 29 21.48 -4.30 0.28
CA PHE A 29 21.50 -3.71 -1.06
C PHE A 29 20.24 -4.05 -1.87
N ILE A 30 19.85 -5.34 -1.89
CA ILE A 30 18.65 -5.78 -2.61
C ILE A 30 17.38 -5.19 -1.99
N ASN A 31 17.29 -5.11 -0.66
CA ASN A 31 16.15 -4.51 0.03
C ASN A 31 16.04 -3.00 -0.25
N GLU A 32 17.15 -2.28 -0.24
CA GLU A 32 17.20 -0.86 -0.55
C GLU A 32 16.82 -0.60 -2.00
N MET A 33 17.31 -1.41 -2.93
CA MET A 33 16.92 -1.37 -4.34
C MET A 33 15.40 -1.58 -4.53
N TYR A 34 14.81 -2.59 -3.87
CA TYR A 34 13.36 -2.80 -3.93
C TYR A 34 12.56 -1.65 -3.32
N LYS A 35 13.11 -1.00 -2.28
CA LYS A 35 12.48 0.13 -1.60
C LYS A 35 12.56 1.42 -2.43
N GLU A 36 13.64 1.62 -3.17
CA GLU A 36 13.85 2.78 -4.03
C GLU A 36 13.07 2.66 -5.35
N SER A 37 12.89 1.44 -5.87
CA SER A 37 12.24 1.19 -7.17
C SER A 37 10.76 1.57 -7.22
N ASP A 38 10.44 2.56 -8.05
CA ASP A 38 9.06 3.02 -8.27
C ASP A 38 8.18 1.94 -8.93
N MET A 39 8.76 1.05 -9.74
CA MET A 39 8.04 -0.07 -10.33
C MET A 39 7.59 -1.08 -9.26
N ILE A 40 8.47 -1.39 -8.31
CA ILE A 40 8.13 -2.28 -7.18
C ILE A 40 7.10 -1.63 -6.27
N LYS A 41 7.22 -0.33 -5.98
CA LYS A 41 6.22 0.42 -5.21
C LYS A 41 4.85 0.39 -5.89
N ALA A 42 4.80 0.63 -7.20
CA ALA A 42 3.54 0.61 -7.96
C ALA A 42 2.87 -0.77 -7.87
N LYS A 43 3.64 -1.85 -8.02
CA LYS A 43 3.13 -3.23 -7.88
C LYS A 43 2.73 -3.60 -6.46
N ALA A 44 3.42 -3.09 -5.45
CA ALA A 44 3.03 -3.26 -4.05
C ALA A 44 1.70 -2.55 -3.73
N LEU A 45 1.50 -1.34 -4.27
CA LEU A 45 0.23 -0.60 -4.14
C LEU A 45 -0.91 -1.30 -4.89
N GLU A 46 -0.63 -1.90 -6.05
CA GLU A 46 -1.61 -2.72 -6.78
C GLU A 46 -2.07 -3.92 -5.92
N LEU A 47 -1.13 -4.63 -5.30
CA LEU A 47 -1.44 -5.70 -4.35
C LEU A 47 -2.25 -5.20 -3.14
N GLU A 48 -1.86 -4.08 -2.54
CA GLU A 48 -2.59 -3.49 -1.41
C GLU A 48 -4.03 -3.14 -1.81
N SER A 49 -4.24 -2.61 -3.02
CA SER A 49 -5.57 -2.28 -3.53
C SER A 49 -6.45 -3.53 -3.68
N GLU A 50 -5.90 -4.65 -4.13
CA GLU A 50 -6.63 -5.91 -4.25
C GLU A 50 -6.91 -6.53 -2.87
N LEU A 51 -6.01 -6.39 -1.89
CA LEU A 51 -6.26 -6.78 -0.50
C LEU A 51 -7.39 -5.95 0.13
N LEU A 52 -7.47 -4.64 -0.15
CA LEU A 52 -8.57 -3.79 0.31
C LEU A 52 -9.90 -4.19 -0.34
N ARG A 53 -9.89 -4.48 -1.65
CA ARG A 53 -11.07 -5.03 -2.35
C ARG A 53 -11.50 -6.37 -1.77
N ALA A 54 -10.55 -7.20 -1.37
CA ALA A 54 -10.84 -8.48 -0.75
C ALA A 54 -11.56 -8.35 0.59
N LYS A 55 -11.17 -7.38 1.42
CA LYS A 55 -11.88 -7.06 2.67
C LYS A 55 -13.33 -6.67 2.41
N GLN A 56 -13.63 -5.96 1.32
CA GLN A 56 -15.01 -5.64 0.95
C GLN A 56 -15.82 -6.90 0.61
N THR A 57 -15.21 -7.87 -0.08
CA THR A 57 -15.86 -9.15 -0.40
C THR A 57 -16.15 -9.98 0.86
N ASP A 58 -15.31 -9.89 1.90
CA ASP A 58 -15.54 -10.58 3.17
C ASP A 58 -16.79 -10.07 3.92
N LEU A 59 -17.21 -8.82 3.66
CA LEU A 59 -18.41 -8.23 4.24
C LEU A 59 -19.71 -8.74 3.60
N TYR A 60 -19.67 -9.55 2.53
CA TYR A 60 -20.90 -10.05 1.87
C TYR A 60 -21.77 -10.93 2.77
N PHE A 61 -21.19 -11.58 3.78
CA PHE A 61 -21.94 -12.37 4.75
C PHE A 61 -22.49 -11.52 5.91
N MET A 62 -22.13 -10.24 5.98
CA MET A 62 -22.58 -9.34 7.02
C MET A 62 -23.83 -8.57 6.58
N PRO A 63 -24.80 -8.34 7.49
CA PRO A 63 -25.95 -7.49 7.20
C PRO A 63 -25.47 -6.05 6.96
N LYS A 64 -25.88 -5.47 5.83
CA LYS A 64 -25.66 -4.05 5.55
C LYS A 64 -26.69 -3.23 6.33
N VAL A 65 -26.21 -2.45 7.29
CA VAL A 65 -27.02 -1.52 8.08
C VAL A 65 -26.78 -0.10 7.56
N SER A 66 -27.86 0.65 7.34
CA SER A 66 -27.81 2.05 6.97
C SER A 66 -28.85 2.83 7.77
N ALA A 67 -28.47 4.03 8.20
CA ALA A 67 -29.36 4.97 8.85
C ALA A 67 -29.41 6.24 8.00
N GLU A 68 -30.61 6.68 7.64
CA GLU A 68 -30.82 7.96 6.98
C GLU A 68 -31.75 8.82 7.86
N SER A 69 -31.45 10.11 7.96
CA SER A 69 -32.33 11.09 8.58
C SER A 69 -32.52 12.24 7.59
N LYS A 70 -33.78 12.60 7.34
CA LYS A 70 -34.16 13.65 6.40
C LYS A 70 -35.08 14.62 7.11
N TYR A 71 -34.65 15.87 7.15
CA TYR A 71 -35.50 16.97 7.57
C TYR A 71 -36.24 17.53 6.35
N LYS A 72 -37.56 17.69 6.47
CA LYS A 72 -38.44 18.22 5.43
C LYS A 72 -39.37 19.24 6.06
N SER A 73 -39.50 20.41 5.44
CA SER A 73 -40.52 21.39 5.81
C SER A 73 -41.68 21.26 4.84
N ASP A 74 -42.87 20.93 5.34
CA ASP A 74 -44.10 20.81 4.56
C ASP A 74 -45.02 21.97 4.92
N ALA A 75 -45.47 22.74 3.93
CA ALA A 75 -46.35 23.90 4.13
C ALA A 75 -47.67 23.56 4.84
N SER A 76 -48.11 22.30 4.79
CA SER A 76 -49.36 21.82 5.40
C SER A 76 -49.16 21.14 6.76
N ARG A 77 -47.97 20.62 7.05
CA ARG A 77 -47.69 19.79 8.25
C ARG A 77 -46.58 20.34 9.15
N GLY A 78 -45.92 21.43 8.75
CA GLY A 78 -44.79 22.02 9.46
C GLY A 78 -43.49 21.25 9.22
N ASP A 79 -42.53 21.43 10.12
CA ASP A 79 -41.22 20.79 10.05
C ASP A 79 -41.27 19.34 10.52
N ILE A 80 -40.87 18.42 9.65
CA ILE A 80 -40.88 16.98 9.87
C ILE A 80 -39.46 16.44 9.79
N THR A 81 -39.12 15.54 10.70
CA THR A 81 -37.88 14.76 10.65
C THR A 81 -38.22 13.30 10.41
N ASP A 82 -37.85 12.78 9.24
CA ASP A 82 -37.98 11.37 8.88
C ASP A 82 -36.66 10.65 9.20
N SER A 83 -36.67 9.73 10.15
CA SER A 83 -35.51 8.87 10.46
C SER A 83 -35.82 7.43 10.07
N LYS A 84 -34.95 6.81 9.27
CA LYS A 84 -35.11 5.45 8.78
C LYS A 84 -33.84 4.64 8.99
N ILE A 85 -33.99 3.47 9.61
CA ILE A 85 -32.94 2.47 9.73
C ILE A 85 -33.29 1.30 8.80
N THR A 86 -32.36 0.92 7.94
CA THR A 86 -32.51 -0.20 7.01
C THR A 86 -31.39 -1.21 7.26
N ALA A 87 -31.77 -2.46 7.54
CA ALA A 87 -30.86 -3.60 7.62
C ALA A 87 -31.20 -4.60 6.53
N SER A 88 -30.25 -4.90 5.65
CA SER A 88 -30.42 -5.86 4.54
C SER A 88 -29.31 -6.91 4.60
N SER A 89 -29.69 -8.18 4.59
CA SER A 89 -28.74 -9.30 4.54
C SER A 89 -29.04 -10.19 3.34
N LEU A 90 -27.99 -10.73 2.72
CA LEU A 90 -28.11 -11.71 1.66
C LEU A 90 -28.13 -13.11 2.28
N ILE A 91 -29.28 -13.78 2.25
CA ILE A 91 -29.46 -15.09 2.90
C ILE A 91 -28.73 -16.21 2.13
N PHE A 92 -28.81 -16.19 0.79
CA PHE A 92 -28.15 -17.17 -0.07
C PHE A 92 -27.98 -16.61 -1.48
N SER A 93 -26.81 -16.82 -2.09
CA SER A 93 -26.59 -16.60 -3.51
C SER A 93 -25.47 -17.51 -4.02
N THR A 94 -25.74 -18.22 -5.10
CA THR A 94 -24.75 -19.09 -5.78
C THR A 94 -23.54 -18.29 -6.28
N THR A 95 -23.72 -16.99 -6.56
CA THR A 95 -22.66 -16.10 -7.06
C THR A 95 -21.62 -15.71 -6.00
N ILE A 96 -21.91 -15.89 -4.71
CA ILE A 96 -20.98 -15.50 -3.63
C ILE A 96 -19.71 -16.34 -3.70
N VAL A 97 -19.85 -17.65 -3.81
CA VAL A 97 -18.70 -18.58 -3.84
C VAL A 97 -17.74 -18.23 -4.97
N ASP A 98 -18.28 -17.89 -6.15
CA ASP A 98 -17.46 -17.50 -7.29
C ASP A 98 -16.75 -16.15 -7.07
N ARG A 99 -17.40 -15.17 -6.44
CA ARG A 99 -16.75 -13.91 -6.04
C ARG A 99 -15.59 -14.15 -5.06
N PHE A 100 -15.72 -15.09 -4.13
CA PHE A 100 -14.64 -15.43 -3.20
C PHE A 100 -13.47 -16.14 -3.90
N LYS A 101 -13.75 -17.00 -4.89
CA LYS A 101 -12.70 -17.60 -5.73
C LYS A 101 -11.99 -16.55 -6.57
N GLU A 102 -12.76 -15.67 -7.21
CA GLU A 102 -12.24 -14.56 -8.01
C GLU A 102 -11.38 -13.62 -7.17
N LYS A 103 -11.83 -13.26 -5.96
CA LYS A 103 -11.07 -12.49 -4.96
C LYS A 103 -9.69 -13.10 -4.72
N ASN A 104 -9.65 -14.39 -4.37
CA ASN A 104 -8.39 -15.07 -4.06
C ASN A 104 -7.48 -15.14 -5.29
N SER A 105 -8.05 -15.42 -6.47
CA SER A 105 -7.30 -15.47 -7.73
C SER A 105 -6.67 -14.12 -8.07
N ARG A 106 -7.38 -13.00 -7.86
CA ARG A 106 -6.85 -11.65 -8.10
C ARG A 106 -5.71 -11.30 -7.17
N ILE A 107 -5.83 -11.62 -5.87
CA ILE A 107 -4.73 -11.42 -4.90
C ILE A 107 -3.50 -12.22 -5.35
N HIS A 108 -3.66 -13.51 -5.64
CA HIS A 108 -2.54 -14.35 -6.06
C HIS A 108 -1.89 -13.85 -7.36
N SER A 109 -2.70 -13.37 -8.31
CA SER A 109 -2.21 -12.75 -9.55
C SER A 109 -1.37 -11.50 -9.26
N ALA A 110 -1.82 -10.63 -8.35
CA ALA A 110 -1.09 -9.43 -7.96
C ALA A 110 0.22 -9.77 -7.21
N GLU A 111 0.20 -10.77 -6.32
CA GLU A 111 1.39 -11.27 -5.63
C GLU A 111 2.42 -11.82 -6.62
N LEU A 112 1.99 -12.65 -7.57
CA LEU A 112 2.86 -13.18 -8.62
C LEU A 112 3.41 -12.07 -9.52
N SER A 113 2.61 -11.04 -9.85
CA SER A 113 3.08 -9.90 -10.61
C SER A 113 4.17 -9.14 -9.86
N LEU A 114 4.02 -8.94 -8.55
CA LEU A 114 5.05 -8.29 -7.73
C LEU A 114 6.33 -9.12 -7.65
N LEU A 115 6.20 -10.44 -7.42
CA LEU A 115 7.35 -11.35 -7.38
C LEU A 115 8.10 -11.38 -8.70
N LYS A 116 7.38 -11.45 -9.82
CA LYS A 116 7.96 -11.41 -11.16
C LYS A 116 8.73 -10.11 -11.41
N GLU A 117 8.20 -8.97 -10.96
CA GLU A 117 8.87 -7.69 -11.11
C GLU A 117 10.15 -7.61 -10.26
N LYS A 118 10.10 -8.12 -9.01
CA LYS A 118 11.30 -8.26 -8.16
C LYS A 118 12.36 -9.12 -8.81
N GLU A 119 11.97 -10.26 -9.37
CA GLU A 119 12.89 -11.17 -10.07
C GLU A 119 13.44 -10.54 -11.36
N SER A 120 12.62 -9.79 -12.10
CA SER A 120 13.06 -9.06 -13.31
C SER A 120 14.12 -8.01 -12.96
N LEU A 121 13.86 -7.21 -11.92
CA LEU A 121 14.80 -6.19 -11.44
C LEU A 121 16.10 -6.83 -10.95
N TYR A 122 16.00 -7.95 -10.23
CA TYR A 122 17.15 -8.73 -9.81
C TYR A 122 18.00 -9.23 -10.98
N LYS A 123 17.37 -9.72 -12.06
CA LYS A 123 18.07 -10.21 -13.27
C LYS A 123 18.64 -9.11 -14.16
N SER A 124 18.15 -7.88 -14.02
CA SER A 124 18.63 -6.72 -14.79
C SER A 124 19.90 -6.07 -14.22
N LEU A 125 20.33 -6.52 -13.05
CA LEU A 125 21.64 -6.25 -12.44
C LEU A 125 22.70 -7.25 -12.92
#